data_AF-A0A1S2NZQ0-F1
#
_entry.id   AF-A0A1S2NZQ0-F1
#
_cell.length_a   1.000
_cell.length_b   1.000
_cell.length_c   1.000
_cell.angle_alpha   90.00
_cell.angle_beta   90.00
_cell.angle_gamma   90.00
#
_symmetry.space_group_name_H-M   'P 1'
#
loop_
_entity.id
_entity.type
_entity.pdbx_description
1 polymer ?
#
loop_
_entity_poly.entity_id
_entity_poly.type
_entity_poly.pdbx_seq_one_letter_code
_entity_poly.pdbx_strand_id
1 'polypeptide(L)'
;MRLPDHLAPAPHPSDHACSGVRLTLDDGVERTYLLDLLACAGKRCGTYEARVHLAHILARQGHRAAWLAEFTGLPLTAAQRITDLAAQP
;
A
#
# COMPACT_ATOMS: atom_id res chain seq x y z
N MET A 1 30.80 12.96 -39.89
CA MET A 1 29.62 12.25 -39.37
C MET A 1 29.64 12.39 -37.85
N ARG A 2 28.79 13.25 -37.29
CA ARG A 2 28.66 13.46 -35.83
C ARG A 2 27.55 12.55 -35.31
N LEU A 3 27.86 11.74 -34.28
CA LEU A 3 26.85 11.02 -33.50
C LEU A 3 25.99 12.04 -32.73
N PRO A 4 24.66 11.87 -32.63
CA PRO A 4 23.85 12.74 -31.79
C PRO A 4 24.00 12.38 -30.30
N ASP A 5 24.45 13.36 -29.51
CA ASP A 5 24.59 13.34 -28.04
C ASP A 5 23.23 13.42 -27.30
N HIS A 6 22.26 12.58 -27.65
CA HIS A 6 20.95 12.57 -27.00
C HIS A 6 20.55 11.17 -26.51
N LEU A 7 21.37 10.62 -25.62
CA LEU A 7 20.92 9.64 -24.63
C LEU A 7 21.12 10.27 -23.26
N ALA A 8 20.30 11.29 -22.96
CA ALA A 8 20.03 11.60 -21.57
C ALA A 8 19.48 10.29 -20.94
N PRO A 9 20.04 9.81 -19.82
CA PRO A 9 19.45 8.68 -19.13
C PRO A 9 17.99 9.03 -18.86
N ALA A 10 17.07 8.12 -19.22
CA ALA A 10 15.66 8.26 -18.90
C ALA A 10 15.55 8.64 -17.41
N PRO A 11 14.68 9.58 -17.03
CA PRO A 11 14.47 9.89 -15.62
C PRO A 11 14.22 8.57 -14.90
N HIS A 12 15.11 8.23 -13.96
CA HIS A 12 14.93 7.07 -13.10
C HIS A 12 13.51 7.16 -12.53
N PRO A 13 12.69 6.09 -12.60
CA PRO A 13 11.38 6.13 -11.99
C PRO A 13 11.61 6.55 -10.54
N SER A 14 11.10 7.74 -10.23
CA SER A 14 11.16 8.39 -8.94
C SER A 14 10.96 7.34 -7.86
N ASP A 15 11.72 7.42 -6.76
CA ASP A 15 11.45 6.67 -5.52
C ASP A 15 9.94 6.50 -5.36
N HIS A 16 9.41 5.35 -5.81
CA HIS A 16 8.00 5.10 -5.70
C HIS A 16 7.82 4.90 -4.20
N ALA A 17 7.33 5.95 -3.54
CA ALA A 17 7.08 5.93 -2.12
C ALA A 17 6.25 4.68 -1.86
N CYS A 18 6.84 3.68 -1.19
CA CYS A 18 6.16 2.42 -0.97
C CYS A 18 4.80 2.71 -0.34
N SER A 19 3.73 2.26 -1.00
CA SER A 19 2.38 2.43 -0.50
C SER A 19 2.22 1.56 0.73
N GLY A 20 2.38 2.17 1.91
CA GLY A 20 2.32 1.51 3.20
C GLY A 20 1.50 2.30 4.20
N VAL A 21 0.85 1.60 5.12
CA VAL A 21 -0.02 2.17 6.14
C VAL A 21 0.44 1.73 7.53
N ARG A 22 0.46 2.66 8.50
CA ARG A 22 0.65 2.28 9.91
C ARG A 22 -0.66 1.78 10.51
N LEU A 23 -0.65 0.53 10.95
CA LEU A 23 -1.79 -0.15 11.56
C LEU A 23 -1.34 -0.84 12.85
N THR A 24 -2.30 -1.01 13.73
CA THR A 24 -2.22 -1.92 14.88
C THR A 24 -3.17 -3.06 14.61
N LEU A 25 -2.65 -4.30 14.59
CA LEU A 25 -3.46 -5.51 14.41
C LEU A 25 -3.74 -6.16 15.77
N ASP A 26 -4.13 -7.44 15.76
CA ASP A 26 -4.56 -8.21 16.93
C ASP A 26 -3.47 -8.34 18.02
N ASP A 27 -2.20 -8.20 17.64
CA ASP A 27 -1.07 -8.26 18.58
C ASP A 27 -0.80 -6.93 19.30
N GLY A 28 -1.57 -5.88 19.00
CA GLY A 28 -1.48 -4.58 19.67
C GLY A 28 -0.26 -3.75 19.31
N VAL A 29 0.60 -4.20 18.39
CA VAL A 29 1.83 -3.49 18.03
C VAL A 29 1.63 -2.72 16.72
N GLU A 30 1.91 -1.42 16.74
CA GLU A 30 1.85 -0.57 15.53
C GLU A 30 3.01 -0.91 14.59
N ARG A 31 2.70 -1.21 13.32
CA ARG A 31 3.69 -1.45 12.26
C ARG A 31 3.23 -0.86 10.93
N THR A 32 4.19 -0.58 10.06
CA THR A 32 3.88 -0.25 8.66
C THR A 32 3.60 -1.53 7.88
N TYR A 33 2.42 -1.63 7.31
CA TYR A 33 1.98 -2.72 6.44
C TYR A 33 1.93 -2.26 4.99
N LEU A 34 2.35 -3.13 4.08
CA LEU A 34 2.33 -2.84 2.64
C LEU A 34 0.91 -2.95 2.08
N LEU A 35 0.50 -1.96 1.30
CA LEU A 35 -0.77 -1.91 0.57
C LEU A 35 -0.63 -2.44 -0.86
N ASP A 36 0.58 -2.35 -1.42
CA ASP A 36 0.92 -2.87 -2.74
C ASP A 36 2.35 -3.44 -2.72
N LEU A 37 2.50 -4.69 -3.20
CA LEU A 37 3.79 -5.36 -3.32
C LEU A 37 4.64 -4.83 -4.48
N LEU A 38 4.02 -4.31 -5.54
CA LEU A 38 4.69 -3.78 -6.72
C LEU A 38 5.23 -2.36 -6.48
N ALA A 39 4.71 -1.65 -5.48
CA ALA A 39 5.14 -0.29 -5.14
C ALA A 39 6.54 -0.22 -4.50
N CYS A 40 7.14 -1.35 -4.11
CA CYS A 40 8.47 -1.38 -3.50
C CYS A 40 9.55 -1.80 -4.49
N ALA A 41 10.00 -0.86 -5.33
CA ALA A 41 11.16 -1.02 -6.19
C ALA A 41 12.47 -0.99 -5.37
N GLY A 42 12.80 -2.10 -4.71
CA GLY A 42 14.14 -2.35 -4.16
C GLY A 42 14.35 -2.02 -2.68
N LYS A 43 13.38 -1.43 -1.97
CA LYS A 43 13.43 -1.24 -0.52
C LYS A 43 12.16 -1.79 0.13
N ARG A 44 12.29 -2.77 1.03
CA ARG A 44 11.15 -3.27 1.82
C ARG A 44 10.75 -2.18 2.82
N CYS A 45 9.68 -1.43 2.55
CA CYS A 45 9.23 -0.35 3.41
C CYS A 45 8.07 -0.75 4.37
N GLY A 46 7.94 -2.04 4.69
CA GLY A 46 6.90 -2.51 5.61
C GLY A 46 6.79 -4.02 5.67
N THR A 47 5.88 -4.49 6.51
CA THR A 47 5.50 -5.90 6.65
C THR A 47 4.39 -6.21 5.64
N TYR A 48 4.51 -7.32 4.92
CA TYR A 48 3.40 -7.80 4.10
C TYR A 48 2.46 -8.64 4.97
N GLU A 49 1.18 -8.28 4.95
CA GLU A 49 0.10 -9.05 5.58
C GLU A 49 -1.03 -9.20 4.56
N ALA A 50 -1.34 -10.46 4.20
CA ALA A 50 -2.27 -10.75 3.11
C ALA A 50 -3.68 -10.18 3.37
N ARG A 51 -4.12 -10.19 4.63
CA ARG A 51 -5.42 -9.59 5.03
C ARG A 51 -5.45 -8.09 4.78
N VAL A 52 -4.36 -7.38 5.06
CA VAL A 52 -4.25 -5.93 4.85
C VAL A 52 -4.26 -5.58 3.36
N HIS A 53 -3.51 -6.32 2.55
CA HIS A 53 -3.49 -6.14 1.09
C HIS A 53 -4.88 -6.41 0.49
N LEU A 54 -5.54 -7.50 0.87
CA LEU A 54 -6.89 -7.83 0.42
C LEU A 54 -7.91 -6.75 0.82
N ALA A 55 -7.88 -6.29 2.08
CA ALA A 55 -8.76 -5.23 2.56
C ALA A 55 -8.58 -3.94 1.74
N HIS A 56 -7.35 -3.59 1.35
CA HIS A 56 -7.09 -2.42 0.54
C HIS A 56 -7.66 -2.51 -0.87
N ILE A 57 -7.51 -3.66 -1.55
CA ILE A 57 -8.10 -3.91 -2.87
C ILE A 57 -9.62 -3.76 -2.80
N LEU A 58 -10.27 -4.37 -1.80
CA LEU A 58 -11.72 -4.32 -1.64
C LEU A 58 -12.20 -2.92 -1.24
N ALA A 59 -11.45 -2.19 -0.41
CA ALA A 59 -11.76 -0.80 -0.08
C ALA A 59 -11.74 0.09 -1.33
N ARG A 60 -10.76 -0.09 -2.24
CA ARG A 60 -10.71 0.63 -3.54
C ARG A 60 -11.90 0.30 -4.46
N GLN A 61 -12.57 -0.83 -4.24
CA GLN A 61 -13.79 -1.23 -4.95
C GLN A 61 -15.07 -0.69 -4.30
N GLY A 62 -14.96 0.07 -3.19
CA GLY A 62 -16.08 0.73 -2.52
C GLY A 62 -16.69 -0.05 -1.34
N HIS A 63 -16.03 -1.12 -0.87
CA HIS A 63 -16.50 -1.85 0.30
C HIS A 63 -16.31 -1.04 1.60
N ARG A 64 -17.31 -1.10 2.49
CA ARG A 64 -17.31 -0.35 3.77
C ARG A 64 -16.41 -1.01 4.81
N ALA A 65 -15.77 -0.19 5.64
CA ALA A 65 -14.85 -0.64 6.71
C ALA A 65 -15.41 -1.72 7.64
N ALA A 66 -16.68 -1.63 8.05
CA ALA A 66 -17.31 -2.62 8.92
C ALA A 66 -17.38 -4.01 8.26
N TRP A 67 -17.82 -4.07 7.00
CA TRP A 67 -17.85 -5.30 6.24
C TRP A 67 -16.43 -5.85 5.99
N LEU A 68 -15.46 -4.97 5.74
CA LEU A 68 -14.06 -5.38 5.57
C LEU A 68 -13.49 -6.01 6.84
N ALA A 69 -13.78 -5.44 8.01
CA ALA A 69 -13.35 -5.98 9.30
C ALA A 69 -13.91 -7.40 9.54
N GLU A 70 -15.20 -7.59 9.28
CA GLU A 70 -15.84 -8.91 9.37
C GLU A 70 -15.27 -9.92 8.37
N PHE A 71 -15.12 -9.51 7.11
CA PHE A 71 -14.69 -10.39 6.03
C PHE A 71 -13.22 -10.81 6.14
N THR A 72 -12.35 -9.88 6.55
CA THR A 72 -10.90 -10.13 6.65
C THR A 72 -10.48 -10.55 8.06
N GLY A 73 -11.33 -10.38 9.07
CA GLY A 73 -10.96 -10.56 10.47
C GLY A 73 -9.94 -9.54 10.98
N LEU A 74 -9.81 -8.38 10.32
CA LEU A 74 -8.97 -7.29 10.79
C LEU A 74 -9.71 -6.48 11.88
N PRO A 75 -8.99 -5.85 12.83
CA PRO A 75 -9.60 -4.89 13.74
C PRO A 75 -10.32 -3.79 12.98
N LEU A 76 -11.49 -3.37 13.47
CA LEU A 76 -12.30 -2.34 12.83
C LEU A 76 -11.52 -1.03 12.60
N THR A 77 -10.68 -0.66 13.56
CA THR A 77 -9.80 0.52 13.47
C THR A 77 -8.79 0.43 12.31
N ALA A 78 -8.29 -0.78 12.03
CA ALA A 78 -7.40 -1.02 10.90
C ALA A 78 -8.17 -0.94 9.57
N ALA A 79 -9.35 -1.55 9.49
CA ALA A 79 -10.21 -1.50 8.31
C ALA A 79 -10.67 -0.07 7.97
N GLN A 80 -10.96 0.76 8.98
CA GLN A 80 -11.27 2.18 8.82
C GLN A 80 -10.11 2.93 8.16
N ARG A 81 -8.89 2.81 8.71
CA ARG A 81 -7.69 3.46 8.15
C ARG A 81 -7.41 3.04 6.71
N ILE A 82 -7.57 1.76 6.40
CA ILE A 82 -7.39 1.23 5.04
C ILE A 82 -8.42 1.84 4.09
N THR A 83 -9.67 1.99 4.54
CA THR A 83 -10.75 2.59 3.75
C THR A 83 -10.50 4.08 3.50
N ASP A 84 -10.10 4.83 4.52
CA ASP A 84 -9.77 6.25 4.42
C ASP A 84 -8.62 6.49 3.43
N LEU A 85 -7.60 5.62 3.42
CA LEU A 85 -6.51 5.67 2.45
C LEU A 85 -6.95 5.27 1.04
N ALA A 86 -7.79 4.25 0.91
CA ALA A 86 -8.29 3.82 -0.40
C ALA A 86 -9.20 4.86 -1.07
N ALA A 87 -9.80 5.77 -0.29
CA ALA A 87 -10.59 6.89 -0.79
C ALA A 87 -9.74 8.07 -1.29
N GLN A 88 -8.42 8.06 -1.06
CA GLN A 88 -7.51 9.09 -1.56
C GLN A 88 -7.16 8.81 -3.04
N PRO A 89 -7.09 9.86 -3.88
CA PRO A 89 -6.80 9.75 -5.32
C PRO A 89 -5.35 9.36 -5.63
#